data_AF-W5Y526-F1
#
_entry.id   AF-W5Y526-F1
#
_cell.length_a   1.000
_cell.length_b   1.000
_cell.length_c   1.000
_cell.angle_alpha   90.00
_cell.angle_beta   90.00
_cell.angle_gamma   90.00
#
_symmetry.space_group_name_H-M   'P 1'
#
loop_
_entity.id
_entity.type
_entity.pdbx_description
1 polymer ?
#
loop_
_entity_poly.entity_id
_entity_poly.type
_entity_poly.pdbx_seq_one_letter_code
_entity_poly.pdbx_strand_id
1 'polypeptide(L)'
;MKYPTYDIRPRTMWFGQDVVGCRNYPHVIQQVLANVSPDSDGNRYFSVELVLEPDNPMLGRNQAVSIRFNDQVLGYLPESTAAAYWPELARIAATALRPVTTARLVPGTNTYGESPDANVSLALGRPGTVVPVNAPPFESWALLPWGEGIPLLKIPGEEHGMSAYLPQTGEALVLFTLHQAFSPEGEPVIQVRLNGRPVGTVPQTSSAGLLSAVEQMQNMGLSLVVRGLVGGTRQSPQAVIYGATADQLDVDFLSFPKINPLSRLVEQGETYFVPDAWQGNTARPAPQQQPPVAASNQANPYGQVANSPQNQPWPNAQNSVQQGFVGQQFVQPQPAPQIVNNIYNNSAYAAPAPIPYGEKNIVVAYVLWLFLGFFGAHRFYLGENVGGVLQLLTVGGAGLWWMLDVALIPGLVDSANRRRY
;
A
#
# COMPACT_ATOMS: atom_id res chain seq x y z
N MET A 1 8.39 11.29 -14.81
CA MET A 1 8.66 9.86 -15.04
C MET A 1 7.63 9.06 -14.27
N LYS A 2 6.92 8.13 -14.92
CA LYS A 2 6.00 7.22 -14.23
C LYS A 2 6.82 6.16 -13.52
N TYR A 3 6.65 5.99 -12.21
CA TYR A 3 7.37 4.95 -11.47
C TYR A 3 6.87 3.57 -11.93
N PRO A 4 7.74 2.54 -11.97
CA PRO A 4 7.30 1.18 -12.18
C PRO A 4 6.34 0.75 -11.06
N THR A 5 5.39 -0.11 -11.39
CA THR A 5 4.30 -0.49 -10.48
C THR A 5 4.52 -1.86 -9.88
N TYR A 6 4.00 -2.08 -8.67
CA TYR A 6 3.93 -3.37 -8.01
C TYR A 6 2.46 -3.74 -7.78
N ASP A 7 2.02 -4.84 -8.38
CA ASP A 7 0.63 -5.29 -8.28
C ASP A 7 0.34 -5.89 -6.90
N ILE A 8 -0.52 -5.21 -6.14
CA ILE A 8 -0.97 -5.62 -4.81
C ILE A 8 -2.44 -6.06 -4.79
N ARG A 9 -3.03 -6.34 -5.96
CA ARG A 9 -4.43 -6.75 -6.02
C ARG A 9 -4.66 -8.06 -5.25
N PRO A 10 -5.65 -8.10 -4.35
CA PRO A 10 -5.94 -9.30 -3.57
C PRO A 10 -6.55 -10.41 -4.44
N ARG A 11 -6.59 -11.63 -3.90
CA ARG A 11 -7.26 -12.79 -4.52
C ARG A 11 -8.72 -12.47 -4.85
N THR A 12 -9.45 -11.95 -3.86
CA THR A 12 -10.85 -11.56 -4.00
C THR A 12 -10.94 -10.04 -4.03
N MET A 13 -11.64 -9.50 -5.03
CA MET A 13 -11.87 -8.05 -5.19
C MET A 13 -12.94 -7.55 -4.21
N TRP A 14 -12.68 -7.71 -2.92
CA TRP A 14 -13.53 -7.18 -1.87
C TRP A 14 -13.17 -5.71 -1.61
N PHE A 15 -14.09 -4.81 -1.95
CA PHE A 15 -13.92 -3.35 -1.83
C PHE A 15 -14.31 -2.86 -0.43
N GLY A 16 -13.56 -3.30 0.58
CA GLY A 16 -13.82 -3.01 1.99
C GLY A 16 -13.06 -1.82 2.57
N GLN A 17 -12.10 -1.26 1.83
CA GLN A 17 -11.28 -0.15 2.31
C GLN A 17 -11.77 1.19 1.75
N ASP A 18 -12.39 2.01 2.58
CA ASP A 18 -12.84 3.34 2.15
C ASP A 18 -11.69 4.28 1.83
N VAL A 19 -11.92 5.17 0.87
CA VAL A 19 -11.06 6.31 0.52
C VAL A 19 -11.73 7.60 0.98
N VAL A 20 -11.05 8.35 1.84
CA VAL A 20 -11.56 9.59 2.43
C VAL A 20 -11.05 10.82 1.68
N GLY A 21 -11.77 11.94 1.84
CA GLY A 21 -11.36 13.21 1.24
C GLY A 21 -11.64 13.33 -0.26
N CYS A 22 -12.32 12.37 -0.90
CA CYS A 22 -12.63 12.39 -2.34
C CYS A 22 -13.36 13.66 -2.80
N ARG A 23 -14.18 14.26 -1.92
CA ARG A 23 -14.89 15.52 -2.16
C ARG A 23 -13.98 16.72 -2.45
N ASN A 24 -12.71 16.65 -2.02
CA ASN A 24 -11.72 17.69 -2.30
C ASN A 24 -11.15 17.59 -3.72
N TYR A 25 -11.44 16.48 -4.44
CA TYR A 25 -10.90 16.18 -5.76
C TYR A 25 -12.01 15.90 -6.81
N PRO A 26 -13.02 16.78 -6.95
CA PRO A 26 -14.18 16.52 -7.82
C PRO A 26 -13.79 16.39 -9.30
N HIS A 27 -12.71 17.04 -9.72
CA HIS A 27 -12.21 16.95 -11.11
C HIS A 27 -11.70 15.53 -11.45
N VAL A 28 -11.06 14.83 -10.50
CA VAL A 28 -10.60 13.44 -10.70
C VAL A 28 -11.79 12.48 -10.74
N ILE A 29 -12.77 12.69 -9.86
CA ILE A 29 -14.04 11.94 -9.88
C ILE A 29 -14.73 12.09 -11.25
N GLN A 30 -14.82 13.31 -11.78
CA GLN A 30 -15.40 13.55 -13.10
C GLN A 30 -14.61 12.86 -14.22
N GLN A 31 -13.28 12.84 -14.16
CA GLN A 31 -12.47 12.09 -15.13
C GLN A 31 -12.76 10.58 -15.07
N VAL A 32 -12.92 9.99 -13.89
CA VAL A 32 -13.31 8.57 -13.76
C VAL A 32 -14.69 8.33 -14.37
N LEU A 33 -15.67 9.17 -14.03
CA LEU A 33 -17.03 9.08 -14.57
C LEU A 33 -17.09 9.27 -16.10
N ALA A 34 -16.17 10.04 -16.68
CA ALA A 34 -16.09 10.23 -18.13
C ALA A 34 -15.38 9.08 -18.85
N ASN A 35 -14.35 8.48 -18.24
CA ASN A 35 -13.41 7.61 -18.95
C ASN A 35 -13.46 6.11 -18.58
N VAL A 36 -14.12 5.73 -17.48
CA VAL A 36 -14.15 4.33 -17.00
C VAL A 36 -15.57 3.78 -17.11
N SER A 37 -15.86 2.88 -18.05
CA SER A 37 -17.22 2.34 -18.25
C SER A 37 -17.85 1.80 -16.95
N PRO A 38 -19.15 2.07 -16.70
CA PRO A 38 -19.86 1.51 -15.55
C PRO A 38 -20.27 0.04 -15.77
N ASP A 39 -20.48 -0.68 -14.66
CA ASP A 39 -21.20 -1.96 -14.64
C ASP A 39 -22.73 -1.74 -14.71
N SER A 40 -23.50 -2.83 -14.60
CA SER A 40 -24.97 -2.79 -14.62
C SER A 40 -25.59 -1.93 -13.51
N ASP A 41 -24.87 -1.77 -12.40
CA ASP A 41 -25.32 -1.04 -11.21
C ASP A 41 -24.78 0.40 -11.20
N GLY A 42 -24.06 0.81 -12.25
CA GLY A 42 -23.44 2.13 -12.35
C GLY A 42 -22.08 2.25 -11.67
N ASN A 43 -21.56 1.19 -11.06
CA ASN A 43 -20.25 1.21 -10.41
C ASN A 43 -19.13 1.21 -11.44
N ARG A 44 -18.01 1.83 -11.10
CA ARG A 44 -16.83 1.88 -11.96
C ARG A 44 -15.63 1.28 -11.26
N TYR A 45 -14.90 0.41 -11.96
CA TYR A 45 -13.72 -0.29 -11.44
C TYR A 45 -12.49 0.15 -12.24
N PHE A 46 -11.46 0.61 -11.54
CA PHE A 46 -10.26 1.16 -12.19
C PHE A 46 -9.02 0.99 -11.32
N SER A 47 -7.85 1.01 -11.95
CA SER A 47 -6.57 0.92 -11.23
C SER A 47 -6.22 2.25 -10.58
N VAL A 48 -5.72 2.19 -9.35
CA VAL A 48 -5.20 3.33 -8.59
C VAL A 48 -3.84 3.00 -8.00
N GLU A 49 -3.02 4.04 -7.84
CA GLU A 49 -1.71 3.95 -7.18
C GLU A 49 -1.85 4.41 -5.72
N LEU A 50 -1.19 3.71 -4.80
CA LEU A 50 -1.06 4.12 -3.40
C LEU A 50 0.29 4.80 -3.22
N VAL A 51 0.30 6.09 -2.86
CA VAL A 51 1.53 6.88 -2.74
C VAL A 51 1.69 7.34 -1.30
N LEU A 52 2.80 6.95 -0.67
CA LEU A 52 3.14 7.36 0.69
C LEU A 52 3.69 8.79 0.64
N GLU A 53 3.23 9.63 1.56
CA GLU A 53 3.59 11.04 1.64
C GLU A 53 4.08 11.35 3.06
N PRO A 54 5.31 10.93 3.41
CA PRO A 54 5.88 11.17 4.74
C PRO A 54 6.08 12.66 5.05
N ASP A 55 6.12 13.49 4.01
CA ASP A 55 6.26 14.95 4.04
C ASP A 55 4.91 15.70 4.12
N ASN A 56 3.78 14.99 4.18
CA ASN A 56 2.47 15.63 4.22
C ASN A 56 2.22 16.34 5.57
N PRO A 57 2.09 17.68 5.61
CA PRO A 57 1.98 18.45 6.85
C PRO A 57 0.60 18.37 7.51
N MET A 58 -0.38 17.72 6.87
CA MET A 58 -1.78 17.75 7.31
C MET A 58 -2.16 16.58 8.23
N LEU A 59 -1.31 15.54 8.37
CA LEU A 59 -1.57 14.38 9.23
C LEU A 59 -0.55 14.31 10.36
N GLY A 60 -1.02 14.14 11.59
CA GLY A 60 -0.19 14.24 12.80
C GLY A 60 0.86 13.13 12.98
N ARG A 61 0.78 12.03 12.22
CA ARG A 61 1.70 10.88 12.30
C ARG A 61 2.65 10.71 11.11
N ASN A 62 2.65 11.61 10.13
CA ASN A 62 3.47 11.52 8.91
C ASN A 62 3.29 10.19 8.13
N GLN A 63 2.13 9.53 8.26
CA GLN A 63 1.80 8.27 7.60
C GLN A 63 0.68 8.45 6.57
N ALA A 64 0.71 9.55 5.82
CA ALA A 64 -0.28 9.81 4.78
C ALA A 64 -0.07 8.87 3.60
N VAL A 65 -1.17 8.27 3.11
CA VAL A 65 -1.18 7.48 1.88
C VAL A 65 -2.25 8.06 0.97
N SER A 66 -1.84 8.77 -0.08
CA SER A 66 -2.76 9.24 -1.10
C SER A 66 -3.10 8.13 -2.09
N ILE A 67 -4.34 8.14 -2.55
CA ILE A 67 -4.85 7.28 -3.61
C ILE A 67 -4.86 8.11 -4.87
N ARG A 68 -4.20 7.63 -5.94
CA ARG A 68 -4.02 8.40 -7.17
C ARG A 68 -4.59 7.70 -8.39
N PHE A 69 -5.31 8.45 -9.20
CA PHE A 69 -5.77 8.06 -10.53
C PHE A 69 -5.05 8.94 -11.55
N ASN A 70 -4.32 8.33 -12.50
CA ASN A 70 -3.50 9.06 -13.47
C ASN A 70 -2.55 10.09 -12.84
N ASP A 71 -1.81 9.70 -11.80
CA ASP A 71 -0.92 10.57 -11.00
C ASP A 71 -1.60 11.72 -10.23
N GLN A 72 -2.91 11.89 -10.34
CA GLN A 72 -3.68 12.90 -9.62
C GLN A 72 -4.28 12.32 -8.33
N VAL A 73 -4.20 13.08 -7.23
CA VAL A 73 -4.81 12.68 -5.95
C VAL A 73 -6.33 12.58 -6.10
N LEU A 74 -6.85 11.39 -5.85
CA LEU A 74 -8.27 11.07 -5.79
C LEU A 74 -8.80 11.17 -4.36
N GLY A 75 -7.98 10.84 -3.37
CA GLY A 75 -8.32 10.83 -1.95
C GLY A 75 -7.20 10.21 -1.13
N TYR A 76 -7.49 9.79 0.10
CA TYR A 76 -6.51 9.24 1.03
C TYR A 76 -7.03 7.98 1.71
N LEU A 77 -6.13 7.10 2.14
CA LEU A 77 -6.48 6.12 3.18
C LEU A 77 -6.80 6.84 4.50
N PRO A 78 -7.80 6.39 5.26
CA PRO A 78 -8.02 6.86 6.62
C PRO A 78 -6.76 6.69 7.47
N GLU A 79 -6.43 7.65 8.33
CA GLU A 79 -5.19 7.63 9.12
C GLU A 79 -5.03 6.33 9.95
N SER A 80 -6.12 5.88 10.58
CA SER A 80 -6.14 4.64 11.36
C SER A 80 -5.81 3.40 10.53
N THR A 81 -6.13 3.42 9.23
CA THR A 81 -5.86 2.33 8.30
C THR A 81 -4.48 2.47 7.66
N ALA A 82 -4.08 3.68 7.29
CA ALA A 82 -2.80 3.96 6.65
C ALA A 82 -1.63 3.44 7.49
N ALA A 83 -1.69 3.63 8.81
CA ALA A 83 -0.68 3.13 9.74
C ALA A 83 -0.50 1.60 9.69
N ALA A 84 -1.59 0.84 9.50
CA ALA A 84 -1.54 -0.63 9.46
C ALA A 84 -0.92 -1.14 8.15
N TYR A 85 -1.14 -0.46 7.03
CA TYR A 85 -0.58 -0.81 5.72
C TYR A 85 0.83 -0.22 5.49
N TRP A 86 1.23 0.76 6.27
CA TRP A 86 2.49 1.49 6.10
C TRP A 86 3.71 0.58 5.95
N PRO A 87 3.95 -0.45 6.79
CA PRO A 87 5.15 -1.28 6.68
C PRO A 87 5.28 -2.00 5.33
N GLU A 88 4.16 -2.50 4.79
CA GLU A 88 4.14 -3.23 3.52
C GLU A 88 4.29 -2.28 2.32
N LEU A 89 3.59 -1.14 2.35
CA LEU A 89 3.64 -0.17 1.27
C LEU A 89 4.98 0.61 1.25
N ALA A 90 5.56 0.90 2.41
CA ALA A 90 6.86 1.54 2.54
C ALA A 90 7.98 0.66 1.96
N ARG A 91 7.89 -0.66 2.14
CA ARG A 91 8.83 -1.61 1.53
C ARG A 91 8.81 -1.55 0.00
N ILE A 92 7.61 -1.44 -0.59
CA ILE A 92 7.45 -1.28 -2.03
C ILE A 92 8.03 0.06 -2.48
N ALA A 93 7.68 1.15 -1.78
CA ALA A 93 8.17 2.50 -2.10
C ALA A 93 9.70 2.62 -2.00
N ALA A 94 10.32 1.99 -1.00
CA ALA A 94 11.77 1.94 -0.83
C ALA A 94 12.49 1.16 -1.94
N THR A 95 11.77 0.32 -2.69
CA THR A 95 12.26 -0.34 -3.91
C THR A 95 12.09 0.56 -5.16
N ALA A 96 11.67 1.82 -4.98
CA ALA A 96 11.29 2.75 -6.05
C ALA A 96 10.14 2.25 -6.94
N LEU A 97 9.21 1.49 -6.35
CA LEU A 97 7.99 0.98 -6.99
C LEU A 97 6.75 1.65 -6.41
N ARG A 98 5.66 1.65 -7.18
CA ARG A 98 4.34 2.11 -6.71
C ARG A 98 3.36 0.96 -6.55
N PRO A 99 2.81 0.74 -5.34
CA PRO A 99 1.72 -0.21 -5.14
C PRO A 99 0.49 0.17 -5.98
N VAL A 100 -0.07 -0.80 -6.71
CA VAL A 100 -1.27 -0.62 -7.53
C VAL A 100 -2.35 -1.62 -7.13
N THR A 101 -3.57 -1.13 -6.93
CA THR A 101 -4.75 -1.96 -6.73
C THR A 101 -5.96 -1.45 -7.51
N THR A 102 -7.10 -2.13 -7.37
CA THR A 102 -8.38 -1.72 -7.94
C THR A 102 -9.16 -0.87 -6.96
N ALA A 103 -9.67 0.27 -7.41
CA ALA A 103 -10.70 1.05 -6.75
C ALA A 103 -12.07 0.76 -7.37
N ARG A 104 -13.12 0.82 -6.54
CA ARG A 104 -14.52 0.87 -6.94
C ARG A 104 -15.06 2.25 -6.60
N LEU A 105 -15.59 2.94 -7.60
CA LEU A 105 -16.37 4.16 -7.43
C LEU A 105 -17.85 3.82 -7.56
N VAL A 106 -18.61 4.15 -6.51
CA VAL A 106 -20.07 4.08 -6.49
C VAL A 106 -20.60 5.50 -6.62
N PRO A 107 -21.32 5.85 -7.71
CA PRO A 107 -21.88 7.18 -7.86
C PRO A 107 -22.94 7.42 -6.79
N GLY A 108 -22.92 8.60 -6.18
CA GLY A 108 -23.92 9.05 -5.22
C GLY A 108 -25.24 9.39 -5.90
N THR A 109 -26.30 9.39 -5.11
CA THR A 109 -27.68 9.60 -5.59
C THR A 109 -28.07 11.07 -5.74
N ASN A 110 -27.17 12.02 -5.42
CA ASN A 110 -27.50 13.44 -5.40
C ASN A 110 -27.77 13.98 -6.82
N THR A 111 -29.06 14.18 -7.10
CA THR A 111 -29.61 14.64 -8.38
C THR A 111 -29.60 16.17 -8.52
N TYR A 112 -29.16 16.91 -7.49
CA TYR A 112 -29.30 18.37 -7.37
C TYR A 112 -28.08 19.20 -7.81
N GLY A 113 -27.18 18.63 -8.63
CA GLY A 113 -26.26 19.42 -9.47
C GLY A 113 -25.03 20.05 -8.81
N GLU A 114 -24.87 19.99 -7.49
CA GLU A 114 -23.70 20.56 -6.80
C GLU A 114 -22.74 19.46 -6.34
N SER A 115 -21.83 19.08 -7.25
CA SER A 115 -20.77 18.08 -7.09
C SER A 115 -21.23 16.61 -7.10
N PRO A 116 -20.58 15.73 -7.89
CA PRO A 116 -20.86 14.30 -7.82
C PRO A 116 -20.43 13.79 -6.46
N ASP A 117 -21.38 13.58 -5.55
CA ASP A 117 -21.13 12.69 -4.42
C ASP A 117 -20.78 11.34 -5.01
N ALA A 118 -19.65 10.76 -4.60
CA ALA A 118 -19.23 9.43 -5.02
C ALA A 118 -18.48 8.81 -3.85
N ASN A 119 -18.75 7.53 -3.59
CA ASN A 119 -17.99 6.75 -2.63
C ASN A 119 -16.92 5.97 -3.38
N VAL A 120 -15.67 6.06 -2.92
CA VAL A 120 -14.56 5.30 -3.47
C VAL A 120 -14.05 4.33 -2.41
N SER A 121 -13.93 3.07 -2.79
CA SER A 121 -13.42 1.99 -1.94
C SER A 121 -12.35 1.18 -2.69
N LEU A 122 -11.38 0.60 -1.99
CA LEU A 122 -10.27 -0.16 -2.56
C LEU A 122 -10.41 -1.65 -2.27
N ALA A 123 -10.00 -2.46 -3.24
CA ALA A 123 -9.73 -3.87 -3.03
C ALA A 123 -8.33 -4.01 -2.43
N LEU A 124 -8.22 -4.26 -1.12
CA LEU A 124 -6.95 -4.52 -0.46
C LEU A 124 -7.05 -5.80 0.37
N GLY A 125 -5.98 -6.60 0.36
CA GLY A 125 -5.80 -7.66 1.34
C GLY A 125 -5.72 -7.07 2.75
N ARG A 126 -5.87 -7.91 3.77
CA ARG A 126 -5.66 -7.47 5.16
C ARG A 126 -4.20 -7.03 5.36
N PRO A 127 -3.91 -6.15 6.33
CA PRO A 127 -2.53 -5.88 6.71
C PRO A 127 -1.76 -7.17 7.00
N GLY A 128 -0.55 -7.30 6.46
CA GLY A 128 0.29 -8.50 6.46
C GLY A 128 0.12 -9.41 5.24
N THR A 129 -0.89 -9.15 4.40
CA THR A 129 -1.21 -9.97 3.21
C THR A 129 -1.12 -9.20 1.89
N VAL A 130 -0.66 -7.95 1.91
CA VAL A 130 -0.56 -7.08 0.72
C VAL A 130 0.66 -7.45 -0.12
N VAL A 131 1.76 -7.81 0.53
CA VAL A 131 3.03 -8.09 -0.13
C VAL A 131 3.71 -9.33 0.43
N PRO A 132 4.33 -10.19 -0.41
CA PRO A 132 5.07 -11.33 0.09
C PRO A 132 6.23 -10.92 1.00
N VAL A 133 6.38 -11.59 2.15
CA VAL A 133 7.49 -11.32 3.07
C VAL A 133 8.83 -11.79 2.50
N ASN A 134 8.86 -12.94 1.83
CA ASN A 134 10.05 -13.46 1.15
C ASN A 134 10.20 -12.91 -0.27
N ALA A 135 11.44 -12.95 -0.75
CA ALA A 135 11.74 -12.59 -2.13
C ALA A 135 11.37 -13.74 -3.10
N PRO A 136 11.06 -13.43 -4.37
CA PRO A 136 10.90 -14.46 -5.40
C PRO A 136 12.21 -15.24 -5.63
N PRO A 137 12.18 -16.36 -6.38
CA PRO A 137 13.37 -17.09 -6.81
C PRO A 137 14.35 -16.20 -7.61
N PHE A 138 15.61 -16.65 -7.73
CA PHE A 138 16.60 -15.96 -8.57
C PHE A 138 16.55 -16.43 -10.02
N GLU A 139 16.22 -17.70 -10.25
CA GLU A 139 15.96 -18.22 -11.60
C GLU A 139 14.72 -17.58 -12.23
N SER A 140 14.58 -17.71 -13.55
CA SER A 140 13.37 -17.31 -14.26
C SER A 140 12.16 -18.08 -13.73
N TRP A 141 11.07 -17.38 -13.48
CA TRP A 141 9.90 -17.97 -12.85
C TRP A 141 8.59 -17.42 -13.43
N ALA A 142 7.55 -18.26 -13.36
CA ALA A 142 6.18 -17.90 -13.70
C ALA A 142 5.31 -17.90 -12.45
N LEU A 143 4.35 -16.96 -12.37
CA LEU A 143 3.45 -16.87 -11.24
C LEU A 143 2.11 -17.50 -11.56
N LEU A 144 1.76 -18.55 -10.82
CA LEU A 144 0.48 -19.22 -10.95
C LEU A 144 -0.66 -18.20 -10.70
N PRO A 145 -1.69 -18.15 -11.58
CA PRO A 145 -2.88 -17.35 -11.35
C PRO A 145 -3.56 -17.72 -10.03
N TRP A 146 -4.31 -16.78 -9.47
CA TRP A 146 -5.11 -17.04 -8.27
C TRP A 146 -6.11 -18.18 -8.52
N GLY A 147 -6.24 -19.07 -7.55
CA GLY A 147 -7.27 -20.12 -7.53
C GLY A 147 -7.79 -20.34 -6.12
N GLU A 148 -8.38 -21.51 -5.90
CA GLU A 148 -8.86 -21.90 -4.58
C GLU A 148 -7.73 -22.21 -3.60
N GLY A 149 -8.04 -22.11 -2.31
CA GLY A 149 -7.09 -22.35 -1.24
C GLY A 149 -6.84 -23.85 -1.06
N ILE A 150 -5.59 -24.27 -1.18
CA ILE A 150 -5.17 -25.65 -0.99
C ILE A 150 -4.29 -25.74 0.26
N PRO A 151 -4.80 -26.33 1.37
CA PRO A 151 -4.01 -26.49 2.58
C PRO A 151 -2.88 -27.51 2.35
N LEU A 152 -1.69 -27.21 2.86
CA LEU A 152 -0.54 -28.10 2.72
C LEU A 152 -0.56 -29.20 3.78
N LEU A 153 -0.18 -30.41 3.35
CA LEU A 153 0.13 -31.52 4.23
C LEU A 153 1.55 -31.34 4.77
N LYS A 154 1.75 -31.59 6.06
CA LYS A 154 3.05 -31.45 6.71
C LYS A 154 3.99 -32.57 6.28
N ILE A 155 5.27 -32.23 6.15
CA ILE A 155 6.36 -33.21 6.01
C ILE A 155 7.00 -33.36 7.39
N PRO A 156 7.01 -34.56 8.00
CA PRO A 156 7.62 -34.78 9.30
C PRO A 156 9.10 -34.33 9.33
N GLY A 157 9.45 -33.49 10.30
CA GLY A 157 10.81 -32.96 10.50
C GLY A 157 11.14 -31.68 9.74
N GLU A 158 10.29 -31.25 8.80
CA GLU A 158 10.48 -30.03 7.99
C GLU A 158 9.61 -28.85 8.48
N GLU A 159 8.99 -28.96 9.66
CA GLU A 159 8.02 -27.96 10.16
C GLU A 159 8.68 -26.61 10.45
N HIS A 160 9.98 -26.62 10.74
CA HIS A 160 10.76 -25.43 11.11
C HIS A 160 11.00 -24.47 9.94
N GLY A 161 10.85 -24.92 8.69
CA GLY A 161 11.12 -24.11 7.49
C GLY A 161 10.25 -22.85 7.39
N MET A 162 9.05 -22.89 8.00
CA MET A 162 8.09 -21.78 7.98
C MET A 162 8.18 -20.87 9.21
N SER A 163 8.79 -21.32 10.32
CA SER A 163 8.73 -20.61 11.60
C SER A 163 9.33 -19.21 11.57
N ALA A 164 10.30 -18.98 10.67
CA ALA A 164 10.93 -17.66 10.45
C ALA A 164 10.00 -16.64 9.77
N TYR A 165 8.94 -17.10 9.12
CA TYR A 165 8.00 -16.27 8.34
C TYR A 165 6.65 -16.12 9.04
N LEU A 166 6.49 -16.71 10.23
CA LEU A 166 5.30 -16.52 11.03
C LEU A 166 5.23 -15.06 11.48
N PRO A 167 4.15 -14.33 11.14
CA PRO A 167 3.99 -12.97 11.60
C PRO A 167 3.81 -12.96 13.12
N GLN A 168 4.12 -11.82 13.75
CA GLN A 168 3.81 -11.63 15.17
C GLN A 168 2.29 -11.67 15.43
N THR A 169 1.49 -11.30 14.43
CA THR A 169 0.01 -11.34 14.48
C THR A 169 -0.57 -11.71 13.12
N GLY A 170 -1.45 -12.71 13.07
CA GLY A 170 -2.23 -13.04 11.86
C GLY A 170 -1.52 -13.99 10.89
N GLU A 171 -1.54 -13.64 9.61
CA GLU A 171 -0.99 -14.43 8.50
C GLU A 171 -0.03 -13.56 7.68
N ALA A 172 0.99 -14.18 7.10
CA ALA A 172 1.93 -13.54 6.20
C ALA A 172 1.76 -14.09 4.79
N LEU A 173 1.66 -13.20 3.81
CA LEU A 173 1.77 -13.60 2.41
C LEU A 173 3.21 -14.01 2.11
N VAL A 174 3.38 -15.13 1.41
CA VAL A 174 4.68 -15.63 0.92
C VAL A 174 4.55 -16.11 -0.52
N LEU A 175 5.70 -16.21 -1.19
CA LEU A 175 5.87 -16.90 -2.46
C LEU A 175 6.49 -18.27 -2.21
N PHE A 176 5.82 -19.32 -2.66
CA PHE A 176 6.34 -20.67 -2.67
C PHE A 176 6.73 -21.09 -4.09
N THR A 177 7.66 -22.04 -4.21
CA THR A 177 7.92 -22.74 -5.48
C THR A 177 7.32 -24.14 -5.43
N LEU A 178 6.74 -24.57 -6.55
CA LEU A 178 6.13 -25.89 -6.71
C LEU A 178 7.09 -26.82 -7.46
N HIS A 179 7.28 -28.02 -6.92
CA HIS A 179 8.20 -29.02 -7.46
C HIS A 179 7.51 -30.38 -7.54
N GLN A 180 7.70 -31.10 -8.64
CA GLN A 180 7.33 -32.51 -8.70
C GLN A 180 8.21 -33.32 -7.73
N ALA A 181 7.57 -34.20 -6.97
CA ALA A 181 8.19 -35.14 -6.06
C ALA A 181 7.39 -36.45 -6.07
N PHE A 182 7.79 -37.41 -5.24
CA PHE A 182 7.09 -38.66 -5.08
C PHE A 182 6.74 -38.88 -3.61
N SER A 183 5.55 -39.41 -3.35
CA SER A 183 5.14 -39.87 -2.02
C SER A 183 5.98 -41.08 -1.59
N PRO A 184 5.97 -41.47 -0.30
CA PRO A 184 6.58 -42.71 0.16
C PRO A 184 6.09 -43.97 -0.59
N GLU A 185 4.86 -43.94 -1.08
CA GLU A 185 4.21 -44.99 -1.87
C GLU A 185 4.59 -44.94 -3.36
N GLY A 186 5.39 -43.94 -3.78
CA GLY A 186 5.88 -43.79 -5.15
C GLY A 186 4.95 -43.02 -6.09
N GLU A 187 3.90 -42.39 -5.58
CA GLU A 187 2.96 -41.63 -6.39
C GLU A 187 3.45 -40.19 -6.62
N PRO A 188 3.28 -39.61 -7.83
CA PRO A 188 3.71 -38.24 -8.07
C PRO A 188 2.88 -37.25 -7.27
N VAL A 189 3.55 -36.35 -6.55
CA VAL A 189 2.95 -35.31 -5.72
C VAL A 189 3.64 -33.97 -5.96
N ILE A 190 2.97 -32.88 -5.60
CA ILE A 190 3.62 -31.56 -5.59
C ILE A 190 4.21 -31.29 -4.21
N GLN A 191 5.53 -31.19 -4.15
CA GLN A 191 6.25 -30.65 -3.00
C GLN A 191 6.32 -29.13 -3.10
N VAL A 192 5.93 -28.47 -2.01
CA VAL A 192 5.99 -27.02 -1.88
C VAL A 192 7.25 -26.65 -1.12
N ARG A 193 8.00 -25.69 -1.68
CA ARG A 193 9.24 -25.18 -1.07
C ARG A 193 9.16 -23.69 -0.80
N LEU A 194 9.70 -23.28 0.34
CA LEU A 194 9.88 -21.89 0.73
C LEU A 194 11.39 -21.58 0.75
N ASN A 195 11.83 -20.67 -0.11
CA ASN A 195 13.25 -20.33 -0.29
C ASN A 195 14.15 -21.58 -0.45
N GLY A 196 13.69 -22.52 -1.28
CA GLY A 196 14.40 -23.77 -1.59
C GLY A 196 14.26 -24.89 -0.56
N ARG A 197 13.68 -24.65 0.63
CA ARG A 197 13.45 -25.68 1.66
C ARG A 197 12.05 -26.28 1.55
N PRO A 198 11.88 -27.61 1.59
CA PRO A 198 10.56 -28.23 1.68
C PRO A 198 9.79 -27.74 2.90
N VAL A 199 8.49 -27.48 2.73
CA VAL A 199 7.61 -27.04 3.83
C VAL A 199 6.29 -27.81 3.91
N GLY A 200 5.95 -28.54 2.85
CA GLY A 200 4.75 -29.34 2.79
C GLY A 200 4.54 -29.97 1.42
N THR A 201 3.52 -30.80 1.30
CA THR A 201 3.03 -31.34 0.04
C THR A 201 1.60 -30.90 -0.21
N VAL A 202 1.23 -30.78 -1.47
CA VAL A 202 -0.16 -30.61 -1.88
C VAL A 202 -0.87 -31.96 -1.72
N PRO A 203 -2.13 -32.00 -1.22
CA PRO A 203 -2.92 -33.23 -1.22
C PRO A 203 -2.95 -33.90 -2.61
N GLN A 204 -2.95 -35.23 -2.65
CA GLN A 204 -2.88 -35.98 -3.91
C GLN A 204 -3.99 -35.60 -4.91
N THR A 205 -5.21 -35.39 -4.41
CA THR A 205 -6.38 -34.97 -5.20
C THR A 205 -6.15 -33.65 -5.92
N SER A 206 -5.46 -32.69 -5.31
CA SER A 206 -5.13 -31.39 -5.90
C SER A 206 -3.81 -31.42 -6.69
N SER A 207 -2.91 -32.35 -6.39
CA SER A 207 -1.61 -32.49 -7.09
C SER A 207 -1.78 -32.83 -8.56
N ALA A 208 -2.74 -33.69 -8.90
CA ALA A 208 -3.01 -34.08 -10.29
C ALA A 208 -3.28 -32.86 -11.21
N GLY A 209 -3.98 -31.84 -10.69
CA GLY A 209 -4.26 -30.61 -11.42
C GLY A 209 -3.06 -29.66 -11.54
N LEU A 210 -1.99 -29.84 -10.76
CA LEU A 210 -0.83 -28.94 -10.78
C LEU A 210 0.40 -29.56 -11.44
N LEU A 211 0.49 -30.90 -11.51
CA LEU A 211 1.62 -31.62 -12.11
C LEU A 211 1.89 -31.18 -13.55
N SER A 212 0.86 -31.15 -14.40
CA SER A 212 1.02 -30.72 -15.80
C SER A 212 1.54 -29.29 -15.91
N ALA A 213 1.10 -28.38 -15.05
CA ALA A 213 1.56 -27.00 -15.04
C ALA A 213 3.02 -26.90 -14.58
N VAL A 214 3.41 -27.65 -13.55
CA VAL A 214 4.80 -27.72 -13.07
C VAL A 214 5.72 -28.26 -14.17
N GLU A 215 5.36 -29.39 -14.78
CA GLU A 215 6.13 -30.00 -15.86
C GLU A 215 6.26 -29.06 -17.06
N GLN A 216 5.17 -28.39 -17.46
CA GLN A 216 5.18 -27.45 -18.56
C GLN A 216 6.09 -26.23 -18.29
N MET A 217 6.01 -25.64 -17.09
CA MET A 217 6.92 -24.53 -16.72
C MET A 217 8.37 -24.98 -16.69
N GLN A 218 8.65 -26.16 -16.13
CA GLN A 218 10.00 -26.74 -16.08
C GLN A 218 10.56 -27.00 -17.48
N ASN A 219 9.75 -27.49 -18.42
CA ASN A 219 10.14 -27.67 -19.82
C ASN A 219 10.48 -26.35 -20.52
N MET A 220 9.92 -25.23 -20.06
CA MET A 220 10.28 -23.87 -20.50
C MET A 220 11.47 -23.28 -19.72
N GLY A 221 12.06 -24.02 -18.77
CA GLY A 221 13.14 -23.54 -17.91
C GLY A 221 12.69 -22.55 -16.84
N LEU A 222 11.41 -22.60 -16.43
CA LEU A 222 10.82 -21.71 -15.44
C LEU A 222 10.49 -22.45 -14.14
N SER A 223 10.80 -21.84 -13.00
CA SER A 223 10.25 -22.24 -11.71
C SER A 223 8.79 -21.80 -11.61
N LEU A 224 7.87 -22.71 -11.28
CA LEU A 224 6.47 -22.35 -11.03
C LEU A 224 6.33 -21.84 -9.59
N VAL A 225 5.95 -20.58 -9.44
CA VAL A 225 5.75 -19.90 -8.15
C VAL A 225 4.26 -19.75 -7.88
N VAL A 226 3.86 -19.93 -6.62
CA VAL A 226 2.49 -19.74 -6.16
C VAL A 226 2.47 -18.83 -4.93
N ARG A 227 1.40 -18.05 -4.78
CA ARG A 227 1.14 -17.26 -3.58
C ARG A 227 0.57 -18.16 -2.50
N GLY A 228 0.95 -17.95 -1.24
CA GLY A 228 0.33 -18.63 -0.13
C GLY A 228 0.39 -17.83 1.16
N LEU A 229 -0.44 -18.20 2.12
CA LEU A 229 -0.47 -17.61 3.44
C LEU A 229 0.18 -18.58 4.42
N VAL A 230 1.09 -18.05 5.24
CA VAL A 230 1.70 -18.76 6.38
C VAL A 230 1.12 -18.18 7.66
N GLY A 231 0.64 -19.05 8.54
CA GLY A 231 0.05 -18.69 9.82
C GLY A 231 0.20 -19.81 10.85
N GLY A 232 -0.58 -19.74 11.93
CA GLY A 232 -0.50 -20.68 13.03
C GLY A 232 0.51 -20.25 14.11
N THR A 233 1.06 -21.21 14.85
CA THR A 233 1.98 -20.95 15.97
C THR A 233 3.40 -21.37 15.59
N ARG A 234 4.42 -20.90 16.34
CA ARG A 234 5.82 -21.32 16.11
C ARG A 234 6.01 -22.84 16.19
N GLN A 235 5.22 -23.52 17.01
CA GLN A 235 5.25 -24.97 17.20
C GLN A 235 4.39 -25.72 16.17
N SER A 236 3.41 -25.06 15.55
CA SER A 236 2.54 -25.67 14.55
C SER A 236 2.24 -24.67 13.44
N PRO A 237 3.25 -24.35 12.62
CA PRO A 237 3.03 -23.52 11.44
C PRO A 237 2.12 -24.24 10.46
N GLN A 238 1.30 -23.45 9.79
CA GLN A 238 0.37 -23.91 8.76
C GLN A 238 0.53 -23.04 7.53
N ALA A 239 0.29 -23.62 6.36
CA ALA A 239 0.31 -22.91 5.11
C ALA A 239 -0.83 -23.35 4.20
N VAL A 240 -1.37 -22.38 3.46
CA VAL A 240 -2.35 -22.56 2.39
C VAL A 240 -1.79 -21.89 1.14
N ILE A 241 -1.73 -22.61 0.03
CA ILE A 241 -1.39 -22.04 -1.28
C ILE A 241 -2.66 -21.66 -2.04
N TYR A 242 -2.59 -20.64 -2.86
CA TYR A 242 -3.70 -20.17 -3.69
C TYR A 242 -3.27 -20.13 -5.14
N GLY A 243 -3.70 -21.13 -5.90
CA GLY A 243 -3.26 -21.34 -7.27
C GLY A 243 -4.34 -21.99 -8.11
N ALA A 244 -4.51 -21.51 -9.33
CA ALA A 244 -5.40 -22.14 -10.30
C ALA A 244 -4.88 -23.55 -10.67
N THR A 245 -5.78 -24.52 -10.69
CA THR A 245 -5.50 -25.90 -11.16
C THR A 245 -5.57 -25.98 -12.68
N ALA A 246 -5.08 -27.05 -13.31
CA ALA A 246 -4.96 -27.19 -14.76
C ALA A 246 -6.25 -26.92 -15.54
N ASP A 247 -7.41 -27.26 -14.99
CA ASP A 247 -8.74 -26.98 -15.59
C ASP A 247 -9.12 -25.49 -15.57
N GLN A 248 -8.47 -24.69 -14.71
CA GLN A 248 -8.66 -23.26 -14.55
C GLN A 248 -7.57 -22.42 -15.25
N LEU A 249 -6.49 -23.06 -15.70
CA LEU A 249 -5.40 -22.36 -16.39
C LEU A 249 -5.76 -22.08 -17.84
N ASP A 250 -5.63 -20.82 -18.24
CA ASP A 250 -5.80 -20.45 -19.64
C ASP A 250 -4.62 -20.90 -20.50
N VAL A 251 -4.88 -21.05 -21.81
CA VAL A 251 -3.88 -21.46 -22.79
C VAL A 251 -2.73 -20.45 -22.88
N ASP A 252 -3.02 -19.17 -22.63
CA ASP A 252 -2.06 -18.08 -22.70
C ASP A 252 -1.01 -18.19 -21.60
N PHE A 253 -1.39 -18.51 -20.37
CA PHE A 253 -0.49 -18.75 -19.26
C PHE A 253 0.40 -19.97 -19.52
N LEU A 254 -0.20 -21.06 -20.01
CA LEU A 254 0.54 -22.29 -20.27
C LEU A 254 1.55 -22.13 -21.42
N SER A 255 1.21 -21.35 -22.45
CA SER A 255 2.03 -21.19 -23.65
C SER A 255 2.98 -19.98 -23.58
N PHE A 256 2.55 -18.90 -22.94
CA PHE A 256 3.23 -17.60 -22.89
C PHE A 256 3.18 -17.00 -21.48
N PRO A 257 3.70 -17.70 -20.45
CA PRO A 257 3.67 -17.18 -19.09
C PRO A 257 4.47 -15.88 -19.00
N LYS A 258 3.96 -14.92 -18.22
CA LYS A 258 4.75 -13.74 -17.86
C LYS A 258 5.92 -14.16 -17.00
N ILE A 259 7.14 -13.89 -17.48
CA ILE A 259 8.38 -14.21 -16.77
C ILE A 259 8.66 -13.11 -15.73
N ASN A 260 8.92 -13.51 -14.49
CA ASN A 260 9.25 -12.66 -13.35
C ASN A 260 8.24 -11.51 -13.14
N PRO A 261 6.94 -11.80 -13.00
CA PRO A 261 5.89 -10.78 -13.02
C PRO A 261 5.86 -9.88 -11.78
N LEU A 262 6.54 -10.27 -10.69
CA LEU A 262 6.73 -9.43 -9.51
C LEU A 262 8.21 -9.09 -9.33
N SER A 263 8.48 -7.81 -9.09
CA SER A 263 9.84 -7.34 -8.81
C SER A 263 10.33 -7.82 -7.44
N ARG A 264 11.63 -8.09 -7.32
CA ARG A 264 12.26 -8.33 -6.01
C ARG A 264 12.25 -7.03 -5.21
N LEU A 265 11.68 -7.08 -4.01
CA LEU A 265 11.67 -5.94 -3.08
C LEU A 265 12.92 -5.93 -2.22
N VAL A 266 13.22 -4.78 -1.62
CA VAL A 266 14.20 -4.67 -0.53
C VAL A 266 13.88 -5.67 0.60
N GLU A 267 14.91 -6.06 1.36
CA GLU A 267 14.75 -7.00 2.47
C GLU A 267 13.77 -6.46 3.51
N GLN A 268 13.14 -7.39 4.24
CA GLN A 268 12.18 -7.01 5.28
C GLN A 268 12.92 -6.32 6.44
N GLY A 269 12.54 -5.10 6.76
CA GLY A 269 13.03 -4.32 7.88
C GLY A 269 11.90 -3.69 8.70
N GLU A 270 12.25 -3.14 9.86
CA GLU A 270 11.31 -2.43 10.74
C GLU A 270 10.94 -1.05 10.20
N THR A 271 11.86 -0.40 9.48
CA THR A 271 11.70 0.93 8.90
C THR A 271 12.32 0.99 7.52
N TYR A 272 11.79 1.88 6.69
CA TYR A 272 12.30 2.14 5.36
C TYR A 272 12.42 3.65 5.13
N PHE A 273 13.41 4.05 4.34
CA PHE A 273 13.42 5.39 3.76
C PHE A 273 12.36 5.47 2.66
N VAL A 274 11.37 6.33 2.85
CA VAL A 274 10.31 6.61 1.88
C VAL A 274 10.54 8.01 1.34
N PRO A 275 10.69 8.20 0.02
CA PRO A 275 10.85 9.53 -0.56
C PRO A 275 9.61 10.40 -0.34
N ASP A 276 9.84 11.71 -0.18
CA ASP A 276 8.81 12.73 -0.18
C ASP A 276 7.98 12.67 -1.47
N ALA A 277 6.66 12.79 -1.33
CA ALA A 277 5.74 12.66 -2.45
C ALA A 277 4.50 13.55 -2.35
N TRP A 278 4.37 14.34 -1.28
CA TRP A 278 3.25 15.25 -1.12
C TRP A 278 3.28 16.33 -2.21
N GLN A 279 2.17 16.48 -2.91
CA GLN A 279 2.06 17.43 -4.03
C GLN A 279 1.50 18.80 -3.62
N GLY A 280 1.19 19.00 -2.33
CA GLY A 280 0.48 20.20 -1.88
C GLY A 280 -1.01 20.17 -2.23
N ASN A 281 -1.73 21.20 -1.82
CA ASN A 281 -3.14 21.38 -2.18
C ASN A 281 -3.24 22.00 -3.58
N THR A 282 -2.94 21.27 -4.64
CA THR A 282 -3.13 21.73 -6.03
C THR A 282 -4.61 21.69 -6.46
N ALA A 283 -5.49 22.27 -5.63
CA ALA A 283 -6.88 22.58 -5.96
C ALA A 283 -7.06 24.08 -6.31
N ARG A 284 -5.99 24.74 -6.76
CA ARG A 284 -6.09 26.03 -7.45
C ARG A 284 -5.06 26.03 -8.58
N PRO A 285 -5.46 26.17 -9.86
CA PRO A 285 -4.52 26.66 -10.86
C PRO A 285 -3.92 27.94 -10.28
N ALA A 286 -2.60 28.06 -10.26
CA ALA A 286 -1.99 29.36 -10.03
C ALA A 286 -2.69 30.34 -10.98
N PRO A 287 -3.15 31.53 -10.52
CA PRO A 287 -3.61 32.53 -11.47
C PRO A 287 -2.50 32.64 -12.51
N GLN A 288 -2.83 32.35 -13.76
CA GLN A 288 -1.92 32.58 -14.87
C GLN A 288 -1.42 34.00 -14.66
N GLN A 289 -0.12 34.15 -14.39
CA GLN A 289 0.49 35.46 -14.50
C GLN A 289 0.25 35.82 -15.95
N GLN A 290 -0.74 36.70 -16.18
CA GLN A 290 -0.91 37.33 -17.47
C GLN A 290 0.48 37.86 -17.83
N PRO A 291 1.00 37.55 -19.02
CA PRO A 291 2.24 38.18 -19.47
C PRO A 291 2.06 39.69 -19.27
N PRO A 292 3.08 40.39 -18.74
CA PRO A 292 2.94 41.77 -18.34
C PRO A 292 2.30 42.55 -19.47
N VAL A 293 1.12 43.11 -19.18
CA VAL A 293 0.41 43.99 -20.10
C VAL A 293 1.40 45.09 -20.44
N ALA A 294 1.78 45.19 -21.71
CA ALA A 294 2.65 46.26 -22.18
C ALA A 294 2.03 47.58 -21.72
N ALA A 295 2.76 48.32 -20.88
CA ALA A 295 2.30 49.60 -20.37
C ALA A 295 1.97 50.51 -21.55
N SER A 296 0.69 50.78 -21.75
CA SER A 296 0.23 51.82 -22.64
C SER A 296 0.65 53.15 -22.02
N ASN A 297 1.60 53.82 -22.67
CA ASN A 297 1.97 55.20 -22.37
C ASN A 297 0.74 56.09 -22.54
N GLN A 298 0.13 56.50 -21.43
CA GLN A 298 -0.75 57.66 -21.39
C GLN A 298 -0.04 58.78 -20.63
N ALA A 299 0.20 59.84 -21.38
CA ALA A 299 0.90 61.05 -20.99
C ALA A 299 0.17 61.77 -19.85
N ASN A 300 0.95 62.29 -18.89
CA ASN A 300 0.48 63.34 -17.99
C ASN A 300 1.13 64.68 -18.42
N PRO A 301 0.35 65.71 -18.78
CA PRO A 301 0.87 66.99 -19.22
C PRO A 301 1.12 67.88 -17.99
N TYR A 302 2.34 68.36 -17.79
CA TYR A 302 2.73 69.70 -17.31
C TYR A 302 4.23 69.69 -17.00
N GLY A 303 4.92 70.75 -17.45
CA GLY A 303 6.34 70.76 -17.80
C GLY A 303 7.34 70.64 -16.65
N GLN A 304 8.61 70.41 -17.01
CA GLN A 304 9.63 71.45 -16.96
C GLN A 304 10.87 71.06 -17.79
N VAL A 305 11.57 72.10 -18.24
CA VAL A 305 12.52 72.17 -19.34
C VAL A 305 13.94 72.19 -18.77
N ALA A 306 14.91 71.53 -19.41
CA ALA A 306 16.16 72.17 -19.91
C ALA A 306 17.35 71.20 -20.09
N ASN A 307 17.99 71.39 -21.26
CA ASN A 307 19.41 71.23 -21.60
C ASN A 307 19.97 69.84 -21.98
N SER A 308 20.02 69.63 -23.31
CA SER A 308 21.12 68.98 -24.05
C SER A 308 22.12 70.09 -24.49
N PRO A 309 23.28 69.86 -25.16
CA PRO A 309 23.58 68.79 -26.14
C PRO A 309 25.03 68.20 -26.11
N GLN A 310 25.27 67.07 -26.82
CA GLN A 310 26.09 66.97 -28.05
C GLN A 310 26.68 65.57 -28.37
N ASN A 311 26.44 65.13 -29.61
CA ASN A 311 27.27 64.36 -30.58
C ASN A 311 27.70 62.88 -30.40
N GLN A 312 27.02 62.00 -31.18
CA GLN A 312 27.45 60.99 -32.20
C GLN A 312 28.94 60.55 -32.35
N PRO A 313 29.29 59.48 -33.14
CA PRO A 313 28.69 58.16 -33.44
C PRO A 313 29.75 56.99 -33.43
N TRP A 314 29.33 55.76 -33.76
CA TRP A 314 30.15 54.53 -33.87
C TRP A 314 31.24 54.54 -34.97
N PRO A 315 32.28 53.68 -34.86
CA PRO A 315 32.85 53.04 -36.05
C PRO A 315 33.10 51.51 -35.95
N ASN A 316 33.14 50.91 -37.15
CA ASN A 316 33.32 49.50 -37.49
C ASN A 316 34.74 48.94 -37.29
N ALA A 317 34.79 47.62 -37.11
CA ALA A 317 35.71 46.58 -37.62
C ALA A 317 37.18 46.92 -37.96
N GLN A 318 38.11 46.08 -37.46
CA GLN A 318 39.22 45.53 -38.27
C GLN A 318 39.94 44.35 -37.57
N ASN A 319 40.08 43.25 -38.31
CA ASN A 319 40.90 42.09 -37.98
C ASN A 319 42.39 42.42 -38.10
N SER A 320 43.20 41.88 -37.17
CA SER A 320 44.60 41.56 -37.41
C SER A 320 44.94 40.22 -36.78
N VAL A 321 45.25 39.25 -37.65
CA VAL A 321 45.77 37.92 -37.32
C VAL A 321 47.27 38.06 -37.06
N GLN A 322 47.76 37.57 -35.92
CA GLN A 322 49.16 37.14 -35.80
C GLN A 322 49.28 35.96 -34.82
N GLN A 323 50.06 34.98 -35.27
CA GLN A 323 50.23 33.64 -34.72
C GLN A 323 51.12 33.63 -33.46
N GLY A 324 50.83 32.71 -32.54
CA GLY A 324 51.69 32.40 -31.39
C GLY A 324 51.30 31.09 -30.70
N PHE A 325 52.07 30.04 -31.00
CA PHE A 325 52.28 28.77 -30.28
C PHE A 325 51.31 28.37 -29.15
N VAL A 326 50.48 27.34 -29.42
CA VAL A 326 49.72 26.62 -28.39
C VAL A 326 50.62 25.51 -27.82
N GLY A 327 51.13 25.72 -26.60
CA GLY A 327 51.65 24.63 -25.78
C GLY A 327 50.48 23.78 -25.27
N GLN A 328 50.53 22.47 -25.49
CA GLN A 328 49.56 21.56 -24.89
C GLN A 328 49.77 21.49 -23.37
N GLN A 329 48.84 22.04 -22.60
CA GLN A 329 48.70 21.74 -21.18
C GLN A 329 47.83 20.49 -21.03
N PHE A 330 48.40 19.44 -20.46
CA PHE A 330 47.69 18.25 -20.00
C PHE A 330 46.71 18.65 -18.88
N VAL A 331 45.41 18.54 -19.15
CA VAL A 331 44.37 18.70 -18.12
C VAL A 331 44.37 17.43 -17.26
N GLN A 332 44.72 17.57 -15.98
CA GLN A 332 44.56 16.49 -15.01
C GLN A 332 43.07 16.31 -14.65
N PRO A 333 42.56 15.07 -14.47
CA PRO A 333 41.19 14.84 -14.02
C PRO A 333 41.03 15.24 -12.54
N GLN A 334 40.00 16.04 -12.27
CA GLN A 334 39.64 16.53 -10.95
C GLN A 334 38.97 15.44 -10.10
N PRO A 335 39.36 15.21 -8.83
CA PRO A 335 38.69 14.24 -7.97
C PRO A 335 37.28 14.70 -7.56
N ALA A 336 36.35 13.75 -7.49
CA ALA A 336 34.94 13.97 -7.16
C ALA A 336 34.74 14.47 -5.71
N PRO A 337 33.77 15.39 -5.46
CA PRO A 337 33.51 15.94 -4.13
C PRO A 337 33.01 14.87 -3.16
N GLN A 338 33.67 14.78 -2.00
CA GLN A 338 33.29 13.91 -0.89
C GLN A 338 32.21 14.60 -0.05
N ILE A 339 30.95 14.20 -0.19
CA ILE A 339 29.86 14.60 0.72
C ILE A 339 29.39 13.38 1.50
N VAL A 340 30.24 12.85 2.38
CA VAL A 340 29.82 11.89 3.42
C VAL A 340 30.67 12.17 4.64
N ASN A 341 30.07 12.68 5.73
CA ASN A 341 30.43 12.36 7.13
C ASN A 341 29.68 13.13 8.24
N ASN A 342 28.71 14.01 7.95
CA ASN A 342 28.10 14.84 9.02
C ASN A 342 26.64 14.53 9.38
N ILE A 343 26.12 13.31 9.13
CA ILE A 343 24.72 12.95 9.51
C ILE A 343 24.66 11.95 10.68
N TYR A 344 25.79 11.41 11.15
CA TYR A 344 25.76 10.32 12.15
C TYR A 344 25.66 10.75 13.63
N ASN A 345 25.66 12.05 13.95
CA ASN A 345 25.79 12.50 15.35
C ASN A 345 24.69 13.43 15.86
N ASN A 346 23.42 13.24 15.47
CA ASN A 346 22.32 13.74 16.30
C ASN A 346 21.01 13.02 15.96
N SER A 347 20.70 11.98 16.71
CA SER A 347 19.35 11.66 17.18
C SER A 347 19.42 10.55 18.21
N ALA A 348 19.62 10.92 19.47
CA ALA A 348 19.28 10.04 20.58
C ALA A 348 17.76 9.91 20.63
N TYR A 349 17.19 8.96 19.87
CA TYR A 349 15.78 8.61 19.98
C TYR A 349 15.59 7.79 21.25
N ALA A 350 14.89 8.37 22.22
CA ALA A 350 14.38 7.67 23.39
C ALA A 350 13.51 6.47 22.94
N ALA A 351 13.52 5.39 23.72
CA ALA A 351 12.72 4.19 23.46
C ALA A 351 11.26 4.55 23.12
N PRO A 352 10.66 3.95 22.08
CA PRO A 352 9.29 4.27 21.69
C PRO A 352 8.33 3.95 22.83
N ALA A 353 7.49 4.91 23.20
CA ALA A 353 6.43 4.74 24.17
C ALA A 353 5.41 3.68 23.68
N PRO A 354 4.74 2.93 24.60
CA PRO A 354 3.73 1.95 24.23
C PRO A 354 2.62 2.54 23.36
N ILE A 355 2.23 1.83 22.28
CA ILE A 355 1.24 2.29 21.29
C ILE A 355 -0.16 2.34 21.94
N PRO A 356 -0.87 3.48 21.91
CA PRO A 356 -2.22 3.58 22.47
C PRO A 356 -3.26 2.87 21.57
N TYR A 357 -3.98 1.91 22.13
CA TYR A 357 -5.12 1.24 21.48
C TYR A 357 -6.25 2.24 21.18
N GLY A 358 -6.74 2.26 19.93
CA GLY A 358 -7.75 3.22 19.43
C GLY A 358 -9.00 3.39 20.30
N GLU A 359 -9.60 4.59 20.25
CA GLU A 359 -10.74 5.02 21.07
C GLU A 359 -11.91 4.03 21.03
N LYS A 360 -12.54 3.80 22.19
CA LYS A 360 -13.69 2.90 22.27
C LYS A 360 -14.93 3.61 21.78
N ASN A 361 -15.61 3.00 20.82
CA ASN A 361 -16.78 3.57 20.18
C ASN A 361 -18.05 3.27 21.00
N ILE A 362 -18.78 4.32 21.36
CA ILE A 362 -20.02 4.23 22.14
C ILE A 362 -21.11 3.41 21.44
N VAL A 363 -21.18 3.46 20.11
CA VAL A 363 -22.14 2.68 19.31
C VAL A 363 -21.84 1.19 19.43
N VAL A 364 -20.56 0.82 19.37
CA VAL A 364 -20.13 -0.58 19.56
C VAL A 364 -20.46 -1.06 20.98
N ALA A 365 -20.30 -0.20 22.00
CA ALA A 365 -20.69 -0.51 23.37
C ALA A 365 -22.21 -0.76 23.49
N TYR A 366 -23.06 0.04 22.85
CA TYR A 366 -24.51 -0.16 22.84
C TYR A 366 -24.94 -1.40 22.06
N VAL A 367 -24.30 -1.71 20.92
CA VAL A 367 -24.58 -2.94 20.16
C VAL A 367 -24.24 -4.17 20.99
N LEU A 368 -23.07 -4.17 21.65
CA LEU A 368 -22.67 -5.26 22.54
C LEU A 368 -23.58 -5.38 23.76
N TRP A 369 -24.05 -4.26 24.32
CA TRP A 369 -25.01 -4.25 25.41
C TRP A 369 -26.38 -4.80 24.99
N LEU A 370 -26.87 -4.48 23.79
CA LEU A 370 -28.18 -4.92 23.32
C LEU A 370 -28.22 -6.44 23.10
N PHE A 371 -27.19 -7.00 22.44
CA PHE A 371 -27.18 -8.41 22.06
C PHE A 371 -26.52 -9.32 23.11
N LEU A 372 -25.48 -8.85 23.80
CA LEU A 372 -24.68 -9.63 24.75
C LEU A 372 -24.63 -9.00 26.16
N GLY A 373 -25.48 -8.01 26.47
CA GLY A 373 -25.44 -7.29 27.75
C GLY A 373 -25.75 -8.16 28.97
N PHE A 374 -26.54 -9.24 28.82
CA PHE A 374 -26.75 -10.24 29.89
C PHE A 374 -25.46 -10.95 30.29
N PHE A 375 -24.48 -11.02 29.39
CA PHE A 375 -23.17 -11.63 29.62
C PHE A 375 -22.07 -10.60 29.91
N GLY A 376 -22.40 -9.30 29.99
CA GLY A 376 -21.45 -8.24 30.32
C GLY A 376 -20.44 -7.90 29.22
N ALA A 377 -20.69 -8.26 27.96
CA ALA A 377 -19.74 -8.07 26.85
C ALA A 377 -19.34 -6.61 26.59
N HIS A 378 -20.25 -5.67 26.82
CA HIS A 378 -19.98 -4.23 26.75
C HIS A 378 -18.96 -3.79 27.82
N ARG A 379 -18.98 -4.36 29.03
CA ARG A 379 -18.00 -4.05 30.09
C ARG A 379 -16.61 -4.60 29.77
N PHE A 380 -16.53 -5.81 29.19
CA PHE A 380 -15.26 -6.36 28.69
C PHE A 380 -14.71 -5.54 27.52
N TYR A 381 -15.56 -5.08 26.61
CA TYR A 381 -15.16 -4.19 25.51
C TYR A 381 -14.57 -2.86 26.02
N LEU A 382 -15.13 -2.32 27.10
CA LEU A 382 -14.68 -1.07 27.74
C LEU A 382 -13.53 -1.28 28.74
N GLY A 383 -13.02 -2.50 28.92
CA GLY A 383 -11.88 -2.79 29.80
C GLY A 383 -12.22 -2.88 31.29
N GLU A 384 -13.51 -2.94 31.65
CA GLU A 384 -13.96 -3.16 33.03
C GLU A 384 -14.11 -4.66 33.33
N ASN A 385 -12.98 -5.36 33.38
CA ASN A 385 -12.94 -6.80 33.58
C ASN A 385 -13.61 -7.24 34.89
N VAL A 386 -13.41 -6.48 35.99
CA VAL A 386 -14.01 -6.80 37.29
C VAL A 386 -15.54 -6.69 37.25
N GLY A 387 -16.07 -5.64 36.61
CA GLY A 387 -17.51 -5.44 36.45
C GLY A 387 -18.15 -6.47 35.52
N GLY A 388 -17.47 -6.81 34.41
CA GLY A 388 -17.92 -7.85 33.49
C GLY A 388 -17.98 -9.24 34.12
N VAL A 389 -16.96 -9.62 34.91
CA VAL A 389 -16.93 -10.91 35.63
C VAL A 389 -18.03 -10.98 36.69
N LEU A 390 -18.29 -9.90 37.45
CA LEU A 390 -19.35 -9.86 38.44
C LEU A 390 -20.75 -9.98 37.81
N GLN A 391 -20.96 -9.33 36.65
CA GLN A 391 -22.18 -9.43 35.86
C GLN A 391 -22.38 -10.83 35.26
N LEU A 392 -21.30 -11.51 34.88
CA LEU A 392 -21.33 -12.88 34.37
C LEU A 392 -21.66 -13.90 35.48
N LEU A 393 -21.08 -13.76 36.67
CA LEU A 393 -21.35 -14.61 37.83
C LEU A 393 -22.78 -14.44 38.39
N THR A 394 -23.41 -13.29 38.16
CA THR A 394 -24.80 -13.01 38.56
C THR A 394 -25.81 -13.28 37.45
N VAL A 395 -25.38 -13.82 36.30
CA VAL A 395 -26.21 -14.06 35.10
C VAL A 395 -27.02 -12.80 34.72
N GLY A 396 -26.34 -11.66 34.66
CA GLY A 396 -26.97 -10.37 34.35
C GLY A 396 -27.95 -9.87 35.43
N GLY A 397 -27.85 -10.38 36.67
CA GLY A 397 -28.59 -9.89 37.84
C GLY A 397 -30.10 -9.81 37.62
N ALA A 398 -30.69 -10.84 37.01
CA ALA A 398 -32.12 -10.91 36.66
C ALA A 398 -32.64 -9.79 35.75
N GLY A 399 -31.78 -9.18 34.92
CA GLY A 399 -32.14 -8.12 33.97
C GLY A 399 -32.14 -6.70 34.54
N LEU A 400 -32.04 -6.54 35.87
CA LEU A 400 -31.88 -5.23 36.52
C LEU A 400 -30.55 -4.56 36.14
N TRP A 401 -29.47 -5.34 36.02
CA TRP A 401 -28.17 -4.85 35.57
C TRP A 401 -28.19 -4.39 34.11
N TRP A 402 -28.91 -5.13 33.26
CA TRP A 402 -29.07 -4.78 31.85
C TRP A 402 -29.77 -3.43 31.68
N MET A 403 -30.78 -3.11 32.51
CA MET A 403 -31.46 -1.80 32.47
C MET A 403 -30.62 -0.65 33.03
N LEU A 404 -29.89 -0.87 34.13
CA LEU A 404 -29.04 0.17 34.73
C LEU A 404 -27.86 0.55 33.84
N ASP A 405 -27.33 -0.41 33.06
CA ASP A 405 -26.18 -0.19 32.20
C ASP A 405 -26.45 0.82 31.05
N VAL A 406 -27.70 1.03 30.63
CA VAL A 406 -28.06 2.05 29.61
C VAL A 406 -27.58 3.45 30.01
N ALA A 407 -27.75 3.80 31.28
CA ALA A 407 -27.34 5.09 31.83
C ALA A 407 -25.85 5.12 32.18
N LEU A 408 -25.23 3.96 32.39
CA LEU A 408 -23.82 3.84 32.79
C LEU A 408 -22.85 3.86 31.59
N ILE A 409 -23.25 3.32 30.43
CA ILE A 409 -22.41 3.17 29.23
C ILE A 409 -21.72 4.48 28.79
N PRO A 410 -22.38 5.66 28.75
CA PRO A 410 -21.72 6.91 28.39
C PRO A 410 -20.56 7.25 29.34
N GLY A 411 -20.79 7.14 30.65
CA GLY A 411 -19.77 7.39 31.66
C GLY A 411 -18.62 6.36 31.64
N LEU A 412 -18.93 5.11 31.27
CA LEU A 412 -17.93 4.04 31.12
C LEU A 412 -17.07 4.22 29.88
N VAL A 413 -17.66 4.63 28.75
CA VAL A 413 -16.92 4.95 27.52
C VAL A 413 -15.99 6.14 27.76
N ASP A 414 -16.49 7.21 28.38
CA ASP A 414 -15.69 8.37 28.73
C ASP A 414 -14.56 8.01 29.69
N SER A 415 -14.84 7.16 30.69
CA SER A 415 -13.83 6.70 31.63
C SER A 415 -12.80 5.77 31.01
N ALA A 416 -13.21 4.90 30.08
CA ALA A 416 -12.32 4.02 29.33
C ALA A 416 -11.42 4.81 28.36
N ASN A 417 -11.93 5.88 27.77
CA ASN A 417 -11.18 6.77 26.89
C ASN A 417 -10.28 7.73 27.69
N ARG A 418 -10.68 8.16 28.90
CA ARG A 418 -9.86 8.99 29.80
C ARG A 418 -8.74 8.22 30.51
N ARG A 419 -8.93 6.94 30.86
CA ARG A 419 -7.90 6.06 31.46
C ARG A 419 -6.73 5.74 30.52
N ARG A 420 -6.71 6.32 29.30
CA ARG A 420 -5.71 6.11 28.26
C ARG A 420 -4.80 7.31 28.01
N TYR A 421 -4.99 8.39 28.76
CA TYR A 421 -4.11 9.56 28.79
C TYR A 421 -3.22 9.53 30.03
#